data_AF-A0A0H5QFC6-F1
#
_entry.id   AF-A0A0H5QFC6-F1
#
_cell.length_a   1.000
_cell.length_b   1.000
_cell.length_c   1.000
_cell.angle_alpha   90.00
_cell.angle_beta   90.00
_cell.angle_gamma   90.00
#
_symmetry.space_group_name_H-M   'P 1'
#
loop_
_entity.id
_entity.type
_entity.pdbx_description
1 polymer ?
#
loop_
_entity_poly.entity_id
_entity_poly.type
_entity_poly.pdbx_seq_one_letter_code
_entity_poly.pdbx_strand_id
1 'polypeptide(L)'
;MEKSHGILVSRLNLTSEVHDSRVTKNLADKDNPMDPVNQACRMLKLFLRSHSGFMREDLQDYLNLFCFIMNPPENKYEKLEKLLNLAMHYPKVHRFRG
;
A
#
# COMPACT_ATOMS: atom_id res chain seq x y z
N MET A 1 -13.02 -20.53 -3.65
CA MET A 1 -12.95 -19.06 -3.82
C MET A 1 -12.54 -18.47 -2.49
N GLU A 2 -11.58 -17.55 -2.47
CA GLU A 2 -11.11 -16.90 -1.25
C GLU A 2 -12.28 -16.14 -0.58
N LYS A 3 -12.56 -16.41 0.70
CA LYS A 3 -13.73 -15.83 1.40
C LYS A 3 -13.60 -14.31 1.60
N SER A 4 -12.37 -13.83 1.73
CA SER A 4 -12.06 -12.42 1.98
C SER A 4 -12.27 -11.54 0.74
N HIS A 5 -11.97 -12.07 -0.45
CA HIS A 5 -12.05 -11.33 -1.71
C HIS A 5 -13.45 -10.76 -1.96
N GLY A 6 -14.48 -11.61 -1.93
CA GLY A 6 -15.86 -11.17 -2.18
C GLY A 6 -16.37 -10.14 -1.17
N ILE A 7 -15.94 -10.24 0.09
CA ILE A 7 -16.30 -9.28 1.15
C ILE A 7 -15.69 -7.90 0.84
N LEU A 8 -14.43 -7.85 0.43
CA LEU A 8 -13.77 -6.58 0.11
C LEU A 8 -14.36 -5.93 -1.13
N VAL A 9 -14.62 -6.72 -2.18
CA VAL A 9 -15.27 -6.26 -3.42
C VAL A 9 -16.61 -5.59 -3.11
N SER A 10 -17.44 -6.23 -2.29
CA SER A 10 -18.74 -5.67 -1.88
C SER A 10 -18.61 -4.44 -1.00
N ARG A 11 -17.75 -4.47 0.04
CA ARG A 11 -17.63 -3.36 1.00
C ARG A 11 -17.07 -2.08 0.38
N LEU A 12 -16.19 -2.22 -0.60
CA LEU A 12 -15.50 -1.10 -1.23
C LEU A 12 -16.11 -0.71 -2.59
N ASN A 13 -17.24 -1.33 -2.99
CA ASN A 13 -17.88 -1.14 -4.29
C ASN A 13 -16.89 -1.28 -5.46
N LEU A 14 -16.10 -2.35 -5.44
CA LEU A 14 -15.10 -2.65 -6.47
C LEU A 14 -15.65 -3.63 -7.52
N THR A 15 -14.92 -3.79 -8.61
CA THR A 15 -15.12 -4.83 -9.62
C THR A 15 -14.14 -5.98 -9.39
N SER A 16 -14.62 -7.23 -9.47
CA SER A 16 -13.76 -8.41 -9.44
C SER A 16 -13.37 -8.82 -10.85
N GLU A 17 -12.07 -8.94 -11.10
CA GLU A 17 -11.51 -9.43 -12.37
C GLU A 17 -10.67 -10.69 -12.11
N VAL A 18 -10.69 -11.64 -13.05
CA VAL A 18 -9.97 -12.93 -12.93
C VAL A 18 -9.31 -13.25 -14.26
N HIS A 19 -8.01 -13.57 -14.20
CA HIS A 19 -7.23 -13.95 -15.37
C HIS A 19 -6.65 -15.36 -15.22
N ASP A 20 -6.72 -16.16 -16.28
CA ASP A 20 -6.14 -17.49 -16.31
C ASP A 20 -4.61 -17.41 -16.39
N SER A 21 -3.92 -17.96 -15.38
CA SER A 21 -2.47 -17.98 -15.31
C SER A 21 -1.80 -18.73 -16.46
N ARG A 22 -2.50 -19.69 -17.08
CA ARG A 22 -1.98 -20.42 -18.25
C ARG A 22 -1.86 -19.52 -19.47
N VAL A 23 -2.70 -18.48 -19.54
CA VAL A 23 -2.68 -17.47 -20.60
C VAL A 23 -1.70 -16.36 -20.23
N THR A 24 -1.77 -15.82 -19.01
CA THR A 24 -0.97 -14.65 -18.64
C THR A 24 0.52 -14.92 -18.44
N LYS A 25 0.92 -16.15 -18.09
CA LYS A 25 2.34 -16.49 -17.84
C LYS A 25 3.28 -16.32 -19.05
N ASN A 26 2.74 -16.29 -20.26
CA ASN A 26 3.50 -16.16 -21.50
C ASN A 26 3.39 -14.74 -22.11
N LEU A 27 2.65 -13.84 -21.47
CA LEU A 27 2.52 -12.46 -21.93
C LEU A 27 3.78 -11.68 -21.55
N ALA A 28 4.16 -10.72 -22.38
CA ALA A 28 5.13 -9.71 -21.97
C ALA A 28 4.54 -8.86 -20.85
N ASP A 29 5.38 -8.28 -19.99
CA ASP A 29 4.91 -7.51 -18.82
C ASP A 29 3.93 -6.39 -19.22
N LYS A 30 4.21 -5.68 -20.32
CA LYS A 30 3.33 -4.62 -20.85
C LYS A 30 1.92 -5.09 -21.24
N ASP A 31 1.78 -6.38 -21.55
CA ASP A 31 0.53 -7.00 -22.00
C ASP A 31 -0.11 -7.83 -20.88
N ASN A 32 0.57 -7.97 -19.74
CA ASN A 32 0.10 -8.75 -18.60
C ASN A 32 -0.84 -7.90 -17.73
N PRO A 33 -2.13 -8.24 -17.61
CA PRO A 33 -3.08 -7.47 -16.81
C PRO A 33 -2.73 -7.46 -15.31
N MET A 34 -1.88 -8.40 -14.85
CA MET A 34 -1.39 -8.45 -13.48
C MET A 34 -0.16 -7.58 -13.22
N ASP A 35 0.47 -6.99 -14.26
CA ASP A 35 1.70 -6.19 -14.08
C ASP A 35 1.53 -5.03 -13.09
N PRO A 36 0.45 -4.23 -13.12
CA PRO A 36 0.25 -3.16 -12.13
C PRO A 36 0.29 -3.66 -10.68
N VAL A 37 -0.31 -4.83 -10.41
CA VAL A 37 -0.28 -5.48 -9.10
C VAL A 37 1.12 -5.98 -8.76
N ASN A 38 1.79 -6.60 -9.73
CA ASN A 38 3.17 -7.08 -9.57
C ASN A 38 4.14 -5.93 -9.24
N GLN A 39 4.01 -4.78 -9.91
CA GLN A 39 4.79 -3.59 -9.63
C GLN A 39 4.52 -3.06 -8.22
N ALA A 40 3.25 -2.99 -7.79
CA ALA A 40 2.92 -2.60 -6.42
C ALA A 40 3.55 -3.55 -5.38
N CYS A 41 3.46 -4.87 -5.58
CA CYS A 41 4.10 -5.85 -4.72
C CYS A 41 5.63 -5.73 -4.71
N ARG A 42 6.25 -5.46 -5.86
CA ARG A 42 7.70 -5.23 -5.99
C ARG A 42 8.10 -3.99 -5.20
N MET A 43 7.38 -2.88 -5.36
CA MET A 43 7.64 -1.62 -4.66
C MET A 43 7.49 -1.80 -3.14
N LEU A 44 6.48 -2.52 -2.68
CA LEU A 44 6.31 -2.82 -1.26
C LEU A 44 7.48 -3.62 -0.69
N LYS A 45 7.96 -4.64 -1.42
CA LYS A 45 9.14 -5.42 -1.00
C LYS A 45 10.39 -4.54 -0.91
N LEU A 46 10.61 -3.65 -1.87
CA LEU A 46 11.74 -2.73 -1.86
C LEU A 46 11.65 -1.75 -0.68
N PHE A 47 10.46 -1.19 -0.44
CA PHE A 47 10.19 -0.32 0.69
C PHE A 47 10.45 -1.00 2.03
N LEU A 48 9.98 -2.23 2.24
CA LEU A 48 10.23 -2.94 3.50
C LEU A 48 11.71 -3.31 3.66
N ARG A 49 12.39 -3.67 2.57
CA ARG A 49 13.84 -3.97 2.59
C ARG A 49 14.70 -2.75 2.89
N SER A 50 14.30 -1.54 2.47
CA SER A 50 15.03 -0.32 2.80
C SER A 50 14.89 0.08 4.28
N HIS A 51 13.99 -0.57 5.01
CA HIS A 51 13.78 -0.36 6.45
C HIS A 51 14.07 -1.66 7.22
N SER A 52 15.17 -2.34 6.93
CA SER A 52 15.50 -3.70 7.40
C SER A 52 15.60 -3.94 8.92
N GLY A 53 15.32 -2.93 9.75
CA GLY A 53 15.24 -3.02 11.21
C GLY A 53 13.87 -2.69 11.80
N PHE A 54 12.80 -2.64 10.98
CA PHE A 54 11.48 -2.32 11.49
C PHE A 54 10.97 -3.40 12.45
N MET A 55 10.37 -2.97 13.56
CA MET A 55 9.75 -3.87 14.53
C MET A 55 8.46 -4.44 13.93
N ARG A 56 8.20 -5.73 14.13
CA ARG A 56 6.97 -6.35 13.59
C ARG A 56 5.70 -5.70 14.14
N GLU A 57 5.75 -5.16 15.36
CA GLU A 57 4.65 -4.38 15.95
C GLU A 57 4.28 -3.15 15.13
N ASP A 58 5.23 -2.55 14.41
CA ASP A 58 5.01 -1.35 13.60
C ASP A 58 4.64 -1.67 12.14
N LEU A 59 4.53 -2.96 11.76
CA LEU A 59 4.31 -3.36 10.36
C LEU A 59 3.09 -2.65 9.75
N GLN A 60 2.00 -2.52 10.51
CA GLN A 60 0.80 -1.83 10.03
C GLN A 60 1.08 -0.36 9.69
N ASP A 61 1.89 0.33 10.49
CA ASP A 61 2.23 1.74 10.25
C ASP A 61 3.15 1.90 9.04
N TYR A 62 4.08 0.95 8.82
CA TYR A 62 4.85 0.90 7.58
C TYR A 62 3.95 0.69 6.35
N LEU A 63 2.95 -0.20 6.44
CA LEU A 63 1.98 -0.39 5.36
C LEU A 63 1.11 0.86 5.13
N ASN A 64 0.70 1.54 6.19
CA ASN A 64 -0.04 2.81 6.09
C ASN A 64 0.79 3.88 5.39
N LEU A 65 2.08 4.02 5.76
CA LEU A 65 3.00 4.95 5.12
C LEU A 65 3.23 4.59 3.64
N PHE A 66 3.42 3.31 3.34
CA PHE A 66 3.54 2.86 1.95
C PHE A 66 2.29 3.22 1.13
N CYS A 67 1.09 2.94 1.67
CA CYS A 67 -0.16 3.33 1.03
C CYS A 67 -0.26 4.85 0.84
N PHE A 68 0.14 5.65 1.82
CA PHE A 68 0.19 7.11 1.67
C PHE A 68 1.13 7.57 0.55
N ILE A 69 2.30 6.91 0.41
CA ILE A 69 3.28 7.21 -0.65
C ILE A 69 2.77 6.78 -2.03
N MET A 70 2.05 5.67 -2.15
CA MET A 70 1.60 5.14 -3.44
C MET A 70 0.30 5.76 -3.95
N ASN A 71 -0.53 6.32 -3.07
CA ASN A 71 -1.81 6.90 -3.46
C ASN A 71 -1.70 8.42 -3.72
N PRO A 72 -2.68 9.02 -4.43
CA PRO A 72 -2.75 10.47 -4.61
C PRO A 72 -2.71 11.24 -3.27
N PRO A 73 -2.27 12.50 -3.28
CA PRO A 73 -1.93 13.34 -4.44
C PRO A 73 -0.53 13.06 -5.01
N GLU A 74 -0.30 13.12 -6.31
CA GLU A 74 1.05 12.89 -6.87
C GLU A 74 2.04 14.01 -6.50
N ASN A 75 1.53 15.23 -6.27
CA ASN A 75 2.34 16.37 -5.90
C ASN A 75 2.92 16.18 -4.48
N LYS A 76 4.26 16.18 -4.41
CA LYS A 76 5.01 16.03 -3.15
C LYS A 76 4.70 17.11 -2.10
N TYR A 77 4.38 18.33 -2.53
CA TYR A 77 4.04 19.43 -1.61
C TYR A 77 2.66 19.24 -1.01
N GLU A 78 1.69 18.78 -1.80
CA GLU A 78 0.35 18.43 -1.28
C GLU A 78 0.40 17.23 -0.34
N LYS A 79 1.26 16.24 -0.63
CA LYS A 79 1.53 15.15 0.32
C LYS A 79 2.12 15.69 1.62
N LEU A 80 3.13 16.56 1.53
CA LEU A 80 3.78 17.14 2.70
C LEU A 80 2.77 17.92 3.56
N GLU A 81 1.94 18.75 2.93
CA GLU A 81 0.88 19.49 3.61
C GLU A 81 -0.10 18.54 4.33
N LYS A 82 -0.57 17.47 3.67
CA LYS A 82 -1.44 16.47 4.30
C LYS A 82 -0.78 15.80 5.49
N LEU A 83 0.49 15.42 5.37
CA LEU A 83 1.24 14.78 6.45
C LEU A 83 1.42 15.71 7.65
N LEU A 84 1.80 16.97 7.41
CA LEU A 84 1.96 17.98 8.45
C LEU A 84 0.62 18.26 9.15
N ASN A 85 -0.45 18.41 8.39
CA ASN A 85 -1.78 18.60 8.95
C ASN A 85 -2.19 17.42 9.83
N LEU A 86 -1.94 16.17 9.42
CA LEU A 86 -2.21 14.99 10.25
C LEU A 86 -1.40 15.02 11.56
N ALA A 87 -0.10 15.33 11.49
CA ALA A 87 0.76 15.38 12.67
C ALA A 87 0.33 16.47 13.68
N MET A 88 -0.08 17.64 13.18
CA MET A 88 -0.50 18.77 14.02
C MET A 88 -1.88 18.56 14.66
N HIS A 89 -2.80 17.83 14.01
CA HIS A 89 -4.15 17.58 14.53
C HIS A 89 -4.25 16.35 15.43
N TYR A 90 -3.28 15.44 15.39
CA TYR A 90 -3.22 14.24 16.24
C TYR A 90 -1.95 14.19 17.10
N PRO A 91 -1.71 15.17 18.00
CA PRO A 91 -0.54 15.14 18.85
C PRO A 91 -0.66 14.00 19.88
N LYS A 92 0.10 12.92 19.69
CA LYS A 92 0.41 11.99 20.80
C LYS A 92 1.47 12.65 21.68
N VAL A 93 1.03 13.22 22.80
CA VAL A 93 1.94 13.78 23.80
C VAL A 93 2.59 12.65 24.57
N HIS A 94 3.84 12.33 24.25
CA HIS A 94 4.64 11.44 25.08
C HIS A 94 5.06 12.20 26.34
N ARG A 95 4.58 11.77 27.52
CA ARG A 95 5.08 12.29 28.80
C ARG A 95 6.53 11.83 28.97
N PHE A 96 7.45 12.78 29.05
CA PHE A 96 8.82 12.53 29.49
C PHE A 96 8.76 11.93 30.90
N ARG A 97 9.21 10.69 31.05
CA ARG A 97 9.44 10.08 32.36
C ARG A 97 10.92 10.27 32.67
N GLY A 98 11.20 11.29 33.48
CA GLY A 98 12.48 11.42 34.17
C GLY A 98 12.62 10.43 35.31
#